data_AF-A0A2S8VA22-F1
#
_entry.id   AF-A0A2S8VA22-F1
#
_cell.length_a   1.000
_cell.length_b   1.000
_cell.length_c   1.000
_cell.angle_alpha   90.00
_cell.angle_beta   90.00
_cell.angle_gamma   90.00
#
_symmetry.space_group_name_H-M   'P 1'
#
loop_
_entity.id
_entity.type
_entity.pdbx_description
1 polymer ?
#
loop_
_entity_poly.entity_id
_entity_poly.type
_entity_poly.pdbx_seq_one_letter_code
_entity_poly.pdbx_strand_id
1 'polypeptide(L)'
;MLKKFEPSLLFWLGGPAVGLLLIFGIGAASGLSMYPFGMSAALFAIFVYFTATHYDRQLQGRIADPQPWIWQVSVNGVSIGVIADADYAAILRRVVRDGNIALDHLVASLKWTIALAAKIFFVFPVVVFWLLALLAMIIPDETMPFLTKLYVEWNEHAMKSAMLTNIVGMIGMLSVFLAFLSMPARTLSSYKQTTGRLLRLHFNTPADGDIYVSRLPGGCGDAIGK
;
A
#
# COMPACT_ATOMS: atom_id res chain seq x y z
N MET A 1 5.21 22.50 -16.67
CA MET A 1 4.40 21.28 -16.42
C MET A 1 4.86 20.65 -15.10
N LEU A 2 4.12 20.87 -14.01
CA LEU A 2 4.47 20.36 -12.67
C LEU A 2 4.20 18.86 -12.61
N LYS A 3 5.18 18.03 -12.97
CA LYS A 3 5.13 16.60 -12.65
C LYS A 3 5.34 16.49 -11.14
N LYS A 4 4.23 16.38 -10.41
CA LYS A 4 4.20 15.97 -9.01
C LYS A 4 4.80 14.57 -8.96
N PHE A 5 6.09 14.47 -8.69
CA PHE A 5 6.74 13.19 -8.49
C PHE A 5 6.18 12.69 -7.16
N GLU A 6 5.12 11.89 -7.22
CA GLU A 6 4.59 11.27 -6.02
C GLU A 6 5.43 10.02 -5.76
N PRO A 7 6.34 10.01 -4.78
CA PRO A 7 6.97 8.77 -4.33
C PRO A 7 5.94 7.80 -3.71
N SER A 8 4.65 8.11 -3.77
CA SER A 8 3.53 7.33 -3.25
C SER A 8 3.57 5.89 -3.79
N LEU A 9 3.81 5.67 -5.08
CA LEU A 9 3.72 4.34 -5.69
C LEU A 9 4.59 3.27 -5.01
N LEU A 10 5.79 3.62 -4.54
CA LEU A 10 6.65 2.67 -3.82
C LEU A 10 6.06 2.25 -2.47
N PHE A 11 5.40 3.19 -1.79
CA PHE A 11 4.87 3.05 -0.44
C PHE A 11 3.44 2.47 -0.41
N TRP A 12 2.69 2.58 -1.51
CA TRP A 12 1.38 1.93 -1.67
C TRP A 12 1.44 0.39 -1.71
N LEU A 13 2.60 -0.19 -1.99
CA LEU A 13 2.75 -1.62 -2.24
C LEU A 13 2.86 -2.45 -0.94
N GLY A 14 3.16 -1.84 0.21
CA GLY A 14 3.37 -2.58 1.47
C GLY A 14 2.13 -3.34 1.97
N GLY A 15 0.94 -2.73 1.88
CA GLY A 15 -0.33 -3.33 2.32
C GLY A 15 -0.68 -4.63 1.59
N PRO A 16 -0.75 -4.61 0.25
CA PRO A 16 -1.03 -5.81 -0.56
C PRO A 16 -0.04 -6.94 -0.35
N ALA A 17 1.27 -6.64 -0.23
CA ALA A 17 2.29 -7.67 0.03
C ALA A 17 2.02 -8.41 1.33
N VAL A 18 1.77 -7.67 2.41
CA VAL A 18 1.46 -8.24 3.73
C VAL A 18 0.15 -9.03 3.68
N GLY A 19 -0.87 -8.54 2.96
CA GLY A 19 -2.11 -9.27 2.75
C GLY A 19 -1.93 -10.61 2.04
N LEU A 20 -1.18 -10.63 0.93
CA LEU A 20 -0.87 -11.86 0.20
C LEU A 20 -0.08 -12.85 1.06
N LEU A 21 0.90 -12.38 1.83
CA LEU A 21 1.68 -13.22 2.74
C LEU A 21 0.82 -13.82 3.86
N LEU A 22 -0.12 -13.05 4.42
CA LEU A 22 -1.05 -13.56 5.43
C LEU A 22 -1.97 -14.63 4.86
N ILE A 23 -2.53 -14.42 3.67
CA ILE A 23 -3.38 -15.42 3.00
C ILE A 23 -2.58 -16.69 2.72
N PHE A 24 -1.37 -16.54 2.19
CA PHE A 24 -0.47 -17.66 1.95
C PHE A 24 -0.17 -18.43 3.25
N GLY A 25 0.18 -17.72 4.33
CA GLY A 25 0.49 -18.33 5.63
C GLY A 25 -0.68 -19.07 6.25
N ILE A 26 -1.88 -18.45 6.27
CA ILE A 26 -3.10 -19.08 6.79
C ILE A 26 -3.47 -20.31 5.96
N GLY A 27 -3.42 -20.20 4.64
CA GLY A 27 -3.75 -21.29 3.75
C GLY A 27 -2.78 -22.45 3.83
N ALA A 28 -1.47 -22.18 3.90
CA ALA A 28 -0.44 -23.20 4.07
C ALA A 28 -0.56 -23.90 5.43
N ALA A 29 -0.82 -23.15 6.51
CA ALA A 29 -1.08 -23.72 7.84
C ALA A 29 -2.35 -24.59 7.86
N SER A 30 -3.32 -24.27 7.00
CA SER A 30 -4.54 -25.05 6.79
C SER A 30 -4.35 -26.20 5.80
N GLY A 31 -3.12 -26.57 5.40
CA GLY A 31 -2.86 -27.70 4.50
C GLY A 31 -3.36 -27.52 3.06
N LEU A 32 -3.74 -26.29 2.66
CA LEU A 32 -4.19 -25.98 1.30
C LEU A 32 -2.99 -25.75 0.37
N SER A 33 -3.10 -26.19 -0.88
CA SER A 33 -2.10 -25.91 -1.91
C SER A 33 -2.15 -24.43 -2.33
N MET A 34 -1.35 -23.61 -1.65
CA MET A 34 -1.29 -22.16 -1.84
C MET A 34 -0.14 -21.71 -2.77
N TYR A 35 0.35 -22.60 -3.63
CA TYR A 35 1.42 -22.29 -4.59
C TYR A 35 1.19 -20.98 -5.39
N PRO A 36 0.01 -20.72 -5.99
CA PRO A 36 -0.20 -19.49 -6.75
C PRO A 36 -0.12 -18.22 -5.89
N PHE A 37 -0.55 -18.29 -4.63
CA PHE A 37 -0.44 -17.17 -3.68
C PHE A 37 1.00 -16.94 -3.24
N GLY A 38 1.75 -18.02 -2.98
CA GLY A 38 3.18 -17.93 -2.66
C GLY A 38 3.98 -17.33 -3.81
N MET A 39 3.73 -17.77 -5.04
CA MET A 39 4.34 -17.20 -6.25
C MET A 39 3.99 -15.72 -6.43
N SER A 40 2.72 -15.35 -6.21
CA SER A 40 2.28 -13.96 -6.32
C SER A 40 2.96 -13.07 -5.26
N ALA A 41 3.02 -13.53 -4.01
CA ALA A 41 3.72 -12.83 -2.94
C ALA A 41 5.22 -12.67 -3.22
N ALA A 42 5.87 -13.71 -3.75
CA ALA A 42 7.28 -13.67 -4.13
C ALA A 42 7.55 -12.69 -5.28
N LEU A 43 6.77 -12.75 -6.36
CA LEU A 43 6.88 -11.80 -7.48
C LEU A 43 6.66 -10.36 -7.02
N PHE A 44 5.69 -10.15 -6.14
CA PHE A 44 5.42 -8.85 -5.58
C PHE A 44 6.57 -8.34 -4.70
N ALA A 45 7.16 -9.20 -3.86
CA ALA A 45 8.33 -8.85 -3.07
C ALA A 45 9.54 -8.48 -3.96
N ILE A 46 9.77 -9.22 -5.05
CA ILE A 46 10.80 -8.92 -6.05
C ILE A 46 10.53 -7.55 -6.69
N PHE A 47 9.29 -7.27 -7.06
CA PHE A 47 8.90 -5.99 -7.64
C PHE A 47 9.13 -4.82 -6.68
N VAL A 48 8.73 -4.96 -5.41
CA VAL A 48 8.98 -3.95 -4.36
C VAL A 48 10.49 -3.74 -4.15
N TYR A 49 11.26 -4.82 -4.09
CA TYR A 49 12.72 -4.73 -3.96
C TYR A 49 13.37 -4.03 -5.17
N PHE A 50 12.98 -4.40 -6.39
CA PHE A 50 13.49 -3.79 -7.61
C PHE A 50 13.15 -2.30 -7.68
N THR A 51 11.90 -1.93 -7.38
CA THR A 51 11.50 -0.52 -7.37
C THR A 51 12.23 0.28 -6.29
N ALA A 52 12.43 -0.30 -5.10
CA ALA A 52 13.12 0.35 -3.99
C ALA A 52 14.61 0.59 -4.30
N THR A 53 15.27 -0.42 -4.86
CA THR A 53 16.68 -0.32 -5.29
C THR A 53 16.85 0.62 -6.47
N HIS A 54 15.94 0.61 -7.44
CA HIS A 54 15.92 1.57 -8.55
C HIS A 54 15.76 3.00 -8.02
N TYR A 55 14.85 3.21 -7.06
CA TYR A 55 14.63 4.52 -6.46
C TYR A 55 15.84 5.00 -5.64
N ASP A 56 16.47 4.16 -4.83
CA ASP A 56 17.70 4.49 -4.09
C ASP A 56 18.85 4.85 -5.06
N ARG A 57 19.00 4.12 -6.17
CA ARG A 57 19.98 4.44 -7.22
C ARG A 57 19.70 5.77 -7.89
N GLN A 58 18.44 6.07 -8.18
CA GLN A 58 18.03 7.36 -8.76
C GLN A 58 18.35 8.52 -7.82
N LEU A 59 18.08 8.35 -6.52
CA LEU A 59 18.43 9.35 -5.50
C LEU A 59 19.95 9.50 -5.37
N GLN A 60 20.71 8.41 -5.40
CA GLN A 60 22.17 8.46 -5.40
C GLN A 60 22.71 9.20 -6.63
N GLY A 61 22.12 8.98 -7.81
CA GLY A 61 22.48 9.72 -9.03
C GLY A 61 22.26 11.22 -8.87
N ARG A 62 21.13 11.64 -8.28
CA ARG A 62 20.83 13.07 -8.01
C ARG A 62 21.76 13.71 -6.97
N ILE A 63 22.30 12.92 -6.05
CA ILE A 63 23.29 13.41 -5.09
C ILE A 63 24.66 13.59 -5.77
N ALA A 64 25.04 12.67 -6.67
CA ALA A 64 26.33 12.69 -7.35
C ALA A 64 26.39 13.72 -8.49
N ASP A 65 25.30 13.87 -9.24
CA ASP A 65 25.14 14.83 -10.34
C ASP A 65 23.90 15.70 -10.08
N PRO A 66 24.05 16.78 -9.28
CA PRO A 66 22.94 17.64 -8.90
C PRO A 66 22.31 18.31 -10.11
N GLN A 67 21.00 18.17 -10.23
CA GLN A 67 20.27 18.83 -11.30
C GLN A 67 20.16 20.34 -11.05
N PRO A 68 20.10 21.18 -12.10
CA PRO A 68 20.13 22.64 -11.99
C PRO A 68 18.79 23.24 -11.53
N TRP A 69 17.97 22.49 -10.80
CA TRP A 69 16.70 22.95 -10.27
C TRP A 69 16.75 23.01 -8.75
N ILE A 70 15.94 23.90 -8.18
CA ILE A 70 15.77 24.07 -6.74
C ILE A 70 14.37 23.64 -6.34
N TRP A 71 14.23 23.18 -5.11
CA TRP A 71 12.94 22.78 -4.57
C TRP A 71 12.46 23.84 -3.58
N GLN A 72 11.33 24.46 -3.87
CA GLN A 72 10.66 25.34 -2.93
C GLN A 72 9.85 24.51 -1.95
N VAL A 73 10.14 24.69 -0.68
CA VAL A 73 9.44 24.03 0.41
C VAL A 73 8.47 25.02 1.04
N SER A 74 7.23 24.57 1.22
CA SER A 74 6.18 25.35 1.88
C SER A 74 5.49 24.51 2.94
N VAL A 75 5.10 25.14 4.04
CA VAL A 75 4.36 24.53 5.15
C VAL A 75 3.02 25.25 5.25
N ASN A 76 1.92 24.50 5.13
CA ASN A 76 0.56 25.07 5.11
C ASN A 76 0.38 26.21 4.09
N GLY A 77 1.03 26.09 2.93
CA GLY A 77 0.98 27.10 1.87
C GLY A 77 1.93 28.30 2.05
N VAL A 78 2.64 28.41 3.17
CA VAL A 78 3.65 29.45 3.39
C VAL A 78 5.02 28.95 2.95
N SER A 79 5.68 29.65 2.03
CA SER A 79 7.05 29.32 1.58
C SER A 79 8.03 29.50 2.73
N ILE A 80 8.72 28.43 3.14
CA ILE A 80 9.72 28.46 4.22
C ILE A 80 11.14 28.62 3.68
N GLY A 81 11.39 28.23 2.43
CA GLY A 81 12.70 28.36 1.80
C GLY A 81 12.85 27.49 0.56
N VAL A 82 14.06 27.50 0.02
CA VAL A 82 14.48 26.67 -1.11
C VAL A 82 15.60 25.73 -0.68
N ILE A 83 15.59 24.50 -1.21
CA ILE A 83 16.62 23.49 -0.98
C ILE A 83 17.18 23.02 -2.31
N ALA A 84 18.50 22.81 -2.39
CA ALA A 84 19.15 22.28 -3.57
C ALA A 84 18.70 20.83 -3.85
N ASP A 85 18.75 20.41 -5.12
CA ASP A 85 18.32 19.06 -5.51
C ASP A 85 19.08 17.95 -4.76
N ALA A 86 20.39 18.11 -4.63
CA ALA A 86 21.27 17.15 -3.97
C ALA A 86 20.92 16.99 -2.49
N ASP A 87 20.71 18.09 -1.77
CA ASP A 87 20.36 18.06 -0.34
C ASP A 87 18.99 17.41 -0.13
N TYR A 88 18.01 17.77 -0.97
CA TYR A 88 16.70 17.15 -0.91
C TYR A 88 16.75 15.65 -1.23
N ALA A 89 17.52 15.25 -2.25
CA ALA A 89 17.72 13.84 -2.59
C ALA A 89 18.43 13.07 -1.46
N ALA A 90 19.39 13.70 -0.77
CA ALA A 90 20.07 13.13 0.39
C ALA A 90 19.09 12.90 1.56
N ILE A 91 18.21 13.86 1.85
CA ILE A 91 17.14 13.69 2.85
C ILE A 91 16.23 12.52 2.48
N LEU A 92 15.72 12.49 1.24
CA LEU A 92 14.85 11.40 0.79
C LEU A 92 15.53 10.04 0.90
N ARG A 93 16.79 9.93 0.48
CA ARG A 93 17.57 8.69 0.52
C ARG A 93 17.78 8.21 1.95
N ARG A 94 18.06 9.13 2.88
CA ARG A 94 18.18 8.83 4.31
C ARG A 94 16.90 8.23 4.85
N VAL A 95 15.73 8.78 4.50
CA VAL A 95 14.43 8.25 4.93
C VAL A 95 14.17 6.87 4.34
N VAL A 96 14.48 6.64 3.05
CA VAL A 96 14.28 5.33 2.42
C VAL A 96 15.14 4.23 3.05
N ARG A 97 16.38 4.57 3.45
CA ARG A 97 17.31 3.63 4.07
C ARG A 97 17.10 3.43 5.56
N ASP A 98 16.23 4.21 6.20
CA ASP A 98 15.92 4.04 7.61
C ASP A 98 14.99 2.83 7.80
N GLY A 99 15.58 1.73 8.28
CA GLY A 99 14.87 0.48 8.52
C GLY A 99 13.75 0.61 9.55
N ASN A 100 13.83 1.56 10.49
CA ASN A 100 12.78 1.76 11.48
C ASN A 100 11.50 2.28 10.83
N ILE A 101 11.63 3.16 9.83
CA ILE A 101 10.49 3.69 9.08
C ILE A 101 9.83 2.57 8.26
N ALA A 102 10.65 1.67 7.70
CA ALA A 102 10.13 0.50 6.99
C ALA A 102 9.36 -0.44 7.93
N LEU A 103 9.86 -0.66 9.16
CA LEU A 103 9.16 -1.42 10.19
C LEU A 103 7.86 -0.74 10.61
N ASP A 104 7.86 0.57 10.87
CA ASP A 104 6.65 1.32 11.22
C ASP A 104 5.59 1.22 10.11
N HIS A 105 6.03 1.31 8.85
CA HIS A 105 5.15 1.13 7.70
C HIS A 105 4.60 -0.28 7.60
N LEU A 106 5.41 -1.30 7.87
CA LEU A 106 4.99 -2.70 7.90
C LEU A 106 3.97 -2.95 9.01
N VAL A 107 4.21 -2.43 10.22
CA VAL A 107 3.29 -2.54 11.36
C VAL A 107 1.98 -1.81 11.08
N ALA A 108 2.04 -0.60 10.51
CA ALA A 108 0.84 0.15 10.13
C ALA A 108 0.04 -0.60 9.05
N SER A 109 0.72 -1.16 8.05
CA SER A 109 0.12 -1.98 7.00
C SER A 109 -0.53 -3.24 7.59
N LEU A 110 0.16 -3.94 8.49
CA LEU A 110 -0.35 -5.14 9.16
C LEU A 110 -1.60 -4.85 9.98
N LYS A 111 -1.58 -3.80 10.83
CA LYS A 111 -2.74 -3.38 11.63
C LYS A 111 -3.95 -3.11 10.74
N TRP A 112 -3.71 -2.42 9.63
CA TRP A 112 -4.77 -2.09 8.70
C TRP A 112 -5.32 -3.33 7.96
N THR A 113 -4.45 -4.24 7.52
CA THR A 113 -4.84 -5.51 6.90
C THR A 113 -5.66 -6.38 7.86
N ILE A 114 -5.28 -6.46 9.14
CA ILE A 114 -6.04 -7.17 10.18
C ILE A 114 -7.42 -6.53 10.37
N ALA A 115 -7.48 -5.20 10.48
CA ALA A 115 -8.74 -4.49 10.64
C ALA A 115 -9.69 -4.70 9.45
N LEU A 116 -9.14 -4.73 8.23
CA LEU A 116 -9.92 -5.05 7.05
C LEU A 116 -10.38 -6.51 7.04
N ALA A 117 -9.49 -7.46 7.33
CA ALA A 117 -9.83 -8.88 7.39
C ALA A 117 -10.97 -9.12 8.40
N ALA A 118 -10.92 -8.46 9.56
CA ALA A 118 -12.01 -8.50 10.54
C ALA A 118 -13.33 -7.96 9.96
N LYS A 119 -13.31 -6.82 9.26
CA LYS A 119 -14.51 -6.27 8.61
C LYS A 119 -15.07 -7.22 7.55
N ILE A 120 -14.22 -7.80 6.72
CA ILE A 120 -14.63 -8.76 5.69
C ILE A 120 -15.24 -10.01 6.34
N PHE A 121 -14.64 -10.52 7.42
CA PHE A 121 -15.16 -11.66 8.16
C PHE A 121 -16.57 -11.42 8.73
N PHE A 122 -16.91 -10.18 9.11
CA PHE A 122 -18.27 -9.86 9.56
C PHE A 122 -19.24 -9.54 8.41
N VAL A 123 -18.80 -8.78 7.41
CA VAL A 123 -19.68 -8.31 6.32
C VAL A 123 -20.00 -9.43 5.33
N PHE A 124 -19.02 -10.27 5.00
CA PHE A 124 -19.17 -11.29 3.96
C PHE A 124 -20.25 -12.32 4.29
N PRO A 125 -20.30 -12.96 5.48
CA PRO A 125 -21.34 -13.92 5.82
C PRO A 125 -22.74 -13.30 5.78
N VAL A 126 -22.88 -12.05 6.23
CA VAL A 126 -24.15 -11.31 6.21
C VAL A 126 -24.61 -11.08 4.78
N VAL A 127 -23.72 -10.59 3.91
CA VAL A 127 -24.04 -10.35 2.49
C VAL A 127 -24.38 -11.65 1.77
N VAL A 128 -23.59 -12.70 1.95
CA VAL A 128 -23.85 -14.02 1.35
C VAL A 128 -25.18 -14.59 1.83
N PHE A 129 -25.45 -14.51 3.14
CA PHE A 129 -26.72 -14.95 3.70
C PHE A 129 -27.92 -14.25 3.04
N TRP A 130 -27.89 -12.93 2.94
CA TRP A 130 -28.98 -12.16 2.33
C TRP A 130 -29.12 -12.42 0.83
N LEU A 131 -28.01 -12.57 0.11
CA LEU A 131 -28.05 -12.94 -1.32
C LEU A 131 -28.69 -14.31 -1.51
N LEU A 132 -28.29 -15.32 -0.73
CA LEU A 132 -28.86 -16.66 -0.80
C LEU A 132 -30.34 -16.67 -0.42
N ALA A 133 -30.74 -15.91 0.61
CA ALA A 133 -32.13 -15.77 1.00
C ALA A 133 -32.98 -15.15 -0.13
N LEU A 134 -32.47 -14.12 -0.80
CA LEU A 134 -33.14 -13.45 -1.90
C LEU A 134 -33.25 -14.38 -3.13
N LEU A 135 -32.18 -15.10 -3.47
CA LEU A 135 -32.20 -16.12 -4.53
C LEU A 135 -33.24 -17.22 -4.25
N ALA A 136 -33.30 -17.71 -3.00
CA ALA A 136 -34.27 -18.72 -2.59
C ALA A 136 -35.72 -18.21 -2.68
N MET A 137 -35.97 -16.91 -2.51
CA MET A 137 -37.30 -16.31 -2.69
C MET A 137 -37.69 -16.14 -4.17
N ILE A 138 -36.74 -15.85 -5.05
CA ILE A 138 -37.03 -15.59 -6.48
C ILE A 138 -37.11 -16.89 -7.28
N ILE A 139 -36.18 -17.84 -7.06
CA ILE A 139 -36.05 -19.07 -7.87
C ILE A 139 -35.80 -20.27 -6.94
N PRO A 140 -36.81 -20.71 -6.16
CA PRO A 140 -36.64 -21.76 -5.16
C PRO A 140 -36.22 -23.10 -5.78
N ASP A 141 -36.76 -23.44 -6.94
CA ASP A 141 -36.57 -24.74 -7.60
C ASP A 141 -35.12 -24.98 -8.07
N GLU A 142 -34.42 -23.91 -8.47
CA GLU A 142 -33.02 -23.99 -8.88
C GLU A 142 -32.04 -23.80 -7.72
N THR A 143 -32.43 -23.02 -6.70
CA THR A 143 -31.53 -22.63 -5.60
C THR A 143 -31.35 -23.75 -4.57
N MET A 144 -32.40 -24.50 -4.23
CA MET A 144 -32.33 -25.54 -3.21
C MET A 144 -31.39 -26.71 -3.58
N PRO A 145 -31.43 -27.26 -4.80
CA PRO A 145 -30.47 -28.29 -5.23
C PRO A 145 -29.02 -27.79 -5.21
N PHE A 146 -28.80 -26.52 -5.58
CA PHE A 146 -27.49 -25.89 -5.52
C PHE A 146 -26.98 -25.79 -4.07
N LEU A 147 -27.81 -25.31 -3.14
CA LEU A 147 -27.45 -25.23 -1.72
C LEU A 147 -27.14 -26.60 -1.11
N THR A 148 -27.93 -27.62 -1.44
CA THR A 148 -27.68 -28.99 -0.98
C THR A 148 -26.36 -29.53 -1.51
N LYS A 149 -26.09 -29.33 -2.80
CA LYS A 149 -24.81 -29.72 -3.41
C LYS A 149 -23.63 -29.00 -2.74
N LEU A 150 -23.77 -27.71 -2.50
CA LEU A 150 -22.74 -26.88 -1.86
C LEU A 150 -22.48 -27.32 -0.41
N TYR A 151 -23.54 -27.68 0.32
CA TYR A 151 -23.44 -28.22 1.68
C TYR A 151 -22.77 -29.59 1.72
N VAL A 152 -23.17 -30.52 0.85
CA VAL A 152 -22.56 -31.85 0.77
C VAL A 152 -21.08 -31.76 0.38
N GLU A 153 -20.75 -30.95 -0.63
CA GLU A 153 -19.37 -30.75 -1.05
C GLU A 153 -18.52 -30.07 0.02
N TRP A 154 -19.08 -29.10 0.75
CA TRP A 154 -18.44 -28.51 1.92
C TRP A 154 -18.15 -29.56 3.00
N ASN A 155 -19.10 -30.44 3.28
CA ASN A 155 -18.99 -31.44 4.36
C ASN A 155 -18.06 -32.61 3.99
N GLU A 156 -18.04 -33.04 2.72
CA GLU A 156 -17.20 -34.14 2.26
C GLU A 156 -15.76 -33.72 1.95
N HIS A 157 -15.55 -32.47 1.51
CA HIS A 157 -14.29 -32.04 0.90
C HIS A 157 -13.75 -30.72 1.48
N ALA A 158 -14.11 -30.36 2.71
CA ALA A 158 -13.72 -29.12 3.39
C ALA A 158 -12.25 -28.70 3.20
N MET A 159 -11.34 -29.63 2.89
CA MET A 159 -9.91 -29.34 2.65
C MET A 159 -9.34 -29.83 1.31
N LYS A 160 -10.08 -30.54 0.45
CA LYS A 160 -9.55 -31.14 -0.79
C LYS A 160 -10.31 -30.81 -2.09
N SER A 161 -11.45 -30.14 -2.03
CA SER A 161 -12.19 -29.76 -3.23
C SER A 161 -11.47 -28.63 -3.99
N ALA A 162 -11.26 -28.85 -5.29
CA ALA A 162 -10.74 -27.82 -6.20
C ALA A 162 -11.69 -26.61 -6.31
N MET A 163 -13.01 -26.84 -6.18
CA MET A 163 -14.01 -25.78 -6.18
C MET A 163 -13.88 -24.89 -4.94
N LEU A 164 -13.70 -25.48 -3.76
CA LEU A 164 -13.51 -24.77 -2.51
C LEU A 164 -12.19 -23.96 -2.51
N THR A 165 -11.13 -24.54 -3.07
CA THR A 165 -9.84 -23.85 -3.29
C THR A 165 -9.99 -22.64 -4.21
N ASN A 166 -10.74 -22.76 -5.30
CA ASN A 166 -11.01 -21.66 -6.24
C ASN A 166 -11.88 -20.57 -5.60
N ILE A 167 -12.91 -20.93 -4.83
CA ILE A 167 -13.79 -19.98 -4.14
C ILE A 167 -13.01 -19.20 -3.07
N VAL A 168 -12.24 -19.89 -2.23
CA VAL A 168 -11.35 -19.25 -1.25
C VAL A 168 -10.33 -18.37 -1.95
N GLY A 169 -9.79 -18.82 -3.08
CA GLY A 169 -8.87 -18.03 -3.90
C GLY A 169 -9.49 -16.75 -4.45
N MET A 170 -10.70 -16.83 -5.02
CA MET A 170 -11.42 -15.66 -5.54
C MET A 170 -11.82 -14.70 -4.43
N ILE A 171 -12.35 -15.19 -3.30
CA ILE A 171 -12.69 -14.36 -2.15
C ILE A 171 -11.44 -13.71 -1.56
N GLY A 172 -10.34 -14.46 -1.45
CA GLY A 172 -9.05 -13.95 -0.98
C GLY A 172 -8.51 -12.85 -1.91
N MET A 173 -8.54 -13.07 -3.22
CA MET A 173 -8.08 -12.10 -4.22
C MET A 173 -8.96 -10.85 -4.23
N LEU A 174 -10.29 -11.01 -4.18
CA LEU A 174 -11.24 -9.89 -4.07
C LEU A 174 -11.05 -9.12 -2.77
N SER A 175 -10.77 -9.82 -1.66
CA SER A 175 -10.48 -9.21 -0.36
C SER A 175 -9.20 -8.37 -0.41
N VAL A 176 -8.13 -8.87 -1.02
CA VAL A 176 -6.87 -8.12 -1.24
C VAL A 176 -7.08 -6.95 -2.19
N PHE A 177 -7.92 -7.10 -3.23
CA PHE A 177 -8.22 -6.03 -4.17
C PHE A 177 -9.03 -4.90 -3.51
N LEU A 178 -10.10 -5.26 -2.78
CA LEU A 178 -10.87 -4.32 -1.98
C LEU A 178 -10.01 -3.71 -0.87
N ALA A 179 -9.05 -4.47 -0.34
CA ALA A 179 -8.06 -3.92 0.56
C ALA A 179 -7.29 -2.80 -0.10
N PHE A 180 -6.66 -3.09 -1.23
CA PHE A 180 -5.87 -2.13 -1.97
C PHE A 180 -6.65 -0.83 -2.27
N LEU A 181 -7.94 -0.95 -2.63
CA LEU A 181 -8.80 0.20 -2.90
C LEU A 181 -9.27 0.97 -1.65
N SER A 182 -9.39 0.30 -0.51
CA SER A 182 -9.88 0.88 0.75
C SER A 182 -8.78 1.36 1.69
N MET A 183 -7.51 1.23 1.28
CA MET A 183 -6.38 1.66 2.09
C MET A 183 -6.44 3.19 2.27
N PRO A 184 -6.62 3.70 3.51
CA PRO A 184 -6.72 5.12 3.74
C PRO A 184 -5.38 5.76 3.41
N ALA A 185 -5.41 6.94 2.78
CA ALA A 185 -4.20 7.70 2.43
C ALA A 185 -3.26 7.98 3.64
N ARG A 186 -3.74 7.74 4.87
CA ARG A 186 -3.02 7.92 6.13
C ARG A 186 -1.96 6.85 6.42
N THR A 187 -2.04 5.63 5.88
CA THR A 187 -0.97 4.62 6.06
C THR A 187 0.32 4.98 5.29
N LEU A 188 0.21 5.83 4.27
CA LEU A 188 1.32 6.39 3.49
C LEU A 188 2.09 7.50 4.24
N SER A 189 1.71 7.77 5.49
CA SER A 189 2.15 8.93 6.26
C SER A 189 3.56 8.79 6.81
N SER A 190 4.05 7.61 7.22
CA SER A 190 5.30 7.54 8.01
C SER A 190 6.52 8.09 7.26
N TYR A 191 6.65 7.76 5.96
CA TYR A 191 7.69 8.32 5.11
C TYR A 191 7.50 9.83 4.90
N LYS A 192 6.29 10.28 4.55
CA LYS A 192 5.99 11.71 4.35
C LYS A 192 6.20 12.54 5.62
N GLN A 193 5.78 12.02 6.76
CA GLN A 193 5.91 12.63 8.08
C GLN A 193 7.38 12.71 8.49
N THR A 194 8.18 11.68 8.21
CA THR A 194 9.60 11.68 8.54
C THR A 194 10.41 12.58 7.61
N THR A 195 10.15 12.53 6.29
CA THR A 195 10.69 13.52 5.34
C THR A 195 10.31 14.92 5.77
N GLY A 196 9.05 15.15 6.15
CA GLY A 196 8.57 16.44 6.59
C GLY A 196 9.27 16.91 7.87
N ARG A 197 9.46 16.03 8.85
CA ARG A 197 10.24 16.30 10.06
C ARG A 197 11.68 16.70 9.73
N LEU A 198 12.35 15.97 8.84
CA LEU A 198 13.72 16.29 8.42
C LEU A 198 13.81 17.62 7.67
N LEU A 199 12.82 17.94 6.83
CA LEU A 199 12.74 19.24 6.16
C LEU A 199 12.53 20.38 7.16
N ARG A 200 11.66 20.22 8.15
CA ARG A 200 11.47 21.22 9.22
C ARG A 200 12.74 21.45 10.02
N LEU A 201 13.46 20.38 10.35
CA LEU A 201 14.77 20.47 11.02
C LEU A 201 15.80 21.20 10.14
N HIS A 202 15.80 20.94 8.83
CA HIS A 202 16.69 21.62 7.89
C HIS A 202 16.43 23.14 7.82
N PHE A 203 15.17 23.57 7.82
CA PHE A 203 14.78 24.98 7.78
C PHE A 203 14.53 25.61 9.17
N ASN A 204 14.86 24.91 10.25
CA ASN A 204 14.61 25.32 11.64
C ASN A 204 13.18 25.87 11.88
N THR A 205 12.18 25.25 11.25
CA THR A 205 10.80 25.72 11.27
C THR A 205 9.98 24.92 12.30
N PRO A 206 9.43 25.57 13.36
CA PRO A 206 8.62 24.89 14.37
C PRO A 206 7.18 24.62 13.92
N ALA A 207 6.76 25.15 12.77
CA ALA A 207 5.39 25.02 12.29
C ALA A 207 5.05 23.57 11.95
N ASP A 208 3.99 23.06 12.59
CA ASP A 208 3.35 21.80 12.23
C ASP A 208 2.37 21.97 11.06
N GLY A 209 2.18 20.89 10.30
CA GLY A 209 1.23 20.83 9.19
C GLY A 209 1.77 20.20 7.92
N ASP A 210 1.02 20.34 6.83
CA ASP A 210 1.33 19.69 5.56
C ASP A 210 2.48 20.40 4.85
N ILE A 211 3.47 19.60 4.44
CA ILE A 211 4.65 20.10 3.72
C ILE A 211 4.46 19.83 2.23
N TYR A 212 4.55 20.89 1.44
CA TYR A 212 4.53 20.83 -0.01
C TYR A 212 5.88 21.20 -0.56
N VAL A 213 6.41 20.34 -1.40
CA VAL A 213 7.70 20.53 -2.08
C VAL A 213 7.40 20.68 -3.57
N SER A 214 7.71 21.85 -4.13
CA SER A 214 7.49 22.16 -5.53
C SER A 214 8.82 22.45 -6.23
N ARG A 215 8.94 22.04 -7.49
CA ARG A 215 10.17 22.23 -8.27
C ARG A 215 10.13 23.59 -8.95
N LEU A 216 11.18 24.37 -8.77
CA LEU A 216 11.41 25.63 -9.48
C LEU A 216 12.59 25.49 -10.46
N PRO A 217 12.55 26.14 -11.64
CA PRO A 217 13.71 26.25 -12.50
C PRO A 217 14.81 27.07 -11.80
N GLY A 218 16.07 26.62 -11.84
CA GLY A 218 17.19 27.19 -11.07
C GLY A 218 17.60 28.62 -11.41
N GLY A 219 16.90 29.29 -12.32
CA GLY A 219 17.13 30.71 -12.65
C GLY A 219 16.17 31.70 -11.97
N CYS A 220 15.26 31.24 -11.11
CA CYS A 220 14.24 32.09 -10.48
C CYS A 220 14.55 32.44 -9.02
N GLY A 221 15.84 32.46 -8.63
CA GLY A 221 16.28 32.82 -7.28
C GLY A 221 16.27 34.32 -7.00
N ASP A 222 16.43 35.16 -8.02
CA ASP A 222 16.62 36.61 -7.85
C ASP A 222 15.33 37.42 -7.77
N ALA A 223 14.16 36.80 -7.98
CA ALA A 223 12.88 37.51 -8.05
C ALA A 223 12.07 37.51 -6.74
N ILE A 224 12.49 36.78 -5.70
CA ILE A 224 11.73 36.61 -4.45
C ILE A 224 12.34 37.43 -3.28
N GLY A 225 13.39 38.21 -3.57
CA GLY A 225 14.05 39.11 -2.62
C GLY A 225 13.78 40.59 -2.89
N LYS A 226 12.52 41.02 -2.97
CA LYS A 226 12.07 42.40 -2.71
C LYS A 226 10.69 42.41 -2.09
#